data_AF-A0A1Y3Y4M6-F1
#
_entry.id   AF-A0A1Y3Y4M6-F1
#
_cell.length_a   1.000
_cell.length_b   1.000
_cell.length_c   1.000
_cell.angle_alpha   90.00
_cell.angle_beta   90.00
_cell.angle_gamma   90.00
#
_symmetry.space_group_name_H-M   'P 1'
#
loop_
_entity.id
_entity.type
_entity.pdbx_description
1 polymer ?
#
loop_
_entity_poly.entity_id
_entity_poly.type
_entity_poly.pdbx_seq_one_letter_code
_entity_poly.pdbx_strand_id
1 'polypeptide(L)'
;MANINDLRSALELLQTIDGQYVETDVEVDPNAELSGVYRYVGAGGTVSRPTREGPAMVFNNVKGHPDARVAIGVLASRKRVGYLLGEKPENLGKLLNRAVSNPIPPVVVDASKAQCQEVVHYATEEGFDIRKLIPAPTNTEEDAGPYITMGLCYASDPETKESDITIHRLCLQSKDEISMYFVPGARHLGVFREKAEAMGKPLPISISVGVDPAIEIAACFEPPTTPLGYNELGAVVSLVAVPQCIIFLILFFASTVIFPLTSDVMIADFKACGGFIMLATGFRMIKVKMFPIADMVPAMILVMPISALWVNYIMPLVS
;
A
#
# COMPACT_ATOMS: atom_id res chain seq x y z
N MET A 1 17.37 9.01 23.21
CA MET A 1 16.54 8.34 22.18
C MET A 1 17.20 7.01 21.88
N ALA A 2 16.43 5.95 21.73
CA ALA A 2 16.99 4.70 21.20
C ALA A 2 17.51 4.96 19.78
N ASN A 3 18.68 4.41 19.46
CA ASN A 3 19.29 4.56 18.16
C ASN A 3 18.75 3.44 17.26
N ILE A 4 17.62 3.70 16.58
CA ILE A 4 17.02 2.76 15.62
C ILE A 4 17.65 3.02 14.26
N ASN A 5 18.10 1.95 13.62
CA ASN A 5 18.70 2.00 12.28
C ASN A 5 18.35 0.79 11.40
N ASP A 6 17.61 -0.18 11.95
CA ASP A 6 17.16 -1.38 11.27
C ASP A 6 15.90 -1.95 11.98
N LEU A 7 15.33 -3.04 11.45
CA LEU A 7 14.18 -3.70 12.07
C LEU A 7 14.52 -4.32 13.44
N ARG A 8 15.74 -4.81 13.66
CA ARG A 8 16.10 -5.51 14.90
C ARG A 8 16.14 -4.54 16.08
N SER A 9 16.85 -3.42 15.94
CA SER A 9 16.90 -2.32 16.90
C SER A 9 15.51 -1.72 17.17
N ALA A 10 14.63 -1.68 16.15
CA ALA A 10 13.23 -1.29 16.33
C ALA A 10 12.46 -2.29 17.21
N LEU A 11 12.57 -3.59 16.95
CA LEU A 11 11.92 -4.63 17.76
C LEU A 11 12.47 -4.67 19.19
N GLU A 12 13.78 -4.50 19.37
CA GLU A 12 14.44 -4.39 20.68
C GLU A 12 13.87 -3.22 21.49
N LEU A 13 13.66 -2.05 20.87
CA LEU A 13 12.98 -0.93 21.53
C LEU A 13 11.57 -1.34 21.99
N LEU A 14 10.78 -1.98 21.11
CA LEU A 14 9.41 -2.36 21.45
C LEU A 14 9.34 -3.38 22.58
N GLN A 15 10.33 -4.28 22.72
CA GLN A 15 10.43 -5.22 23.84
C GLN A 15 10.57 -4.51 25.19
N THR A 16 11.16 -3.31 25.22
CA THR A 16 11.29 -2.51 26.46
C THR A 16 10.01 -1.80 26.88
N ILE A 17 8.97 -1.81 26.04
CA ILE A 17 7.73 -1.07 26.27
C ILE A 17 6.57 -2.05 26.46
N ASP A 18 6.00 -2.04 27.66
CA ASP A 18 4.90 -2.94 28.03
C ASP A 18 3.73 -2.87 27.02
N GLY A 19 3.30 -4.05 26.60
CA GLY A 19 2.21 -4.24 25.62
C GLY A 19 2.50 -3.80 24.18
N GLN A 20 3.74 -3.47 23.80
CA GLN A 20 4.10 -3.11 22.42
C GLN A 20 4.73 -4.23 21.60
N TYR A 21 5.18 -5.30 22.25
CA TYR A 21 5.80 -6.46 21.62
C TYR A 21 5.28 -7.75 22.26
N VAL A 22 5.11 -8.79 21.45
CA VAL A 22 4.90 -10.17 21.90
C VAL A 22 5.55 -11.12 20.90
N GLU A 23 5.99 -12.28 21.38
CA GLU A 23 6.47 -13.36 20.52
C GLU A 23 5.87 -14.70 20.93
N THR A 24 5.89 -15.66 20.01
CA THR A 24 5.39 -17.02 20.26
C THR A 24 6.26 -18.06 19.56
N ASP A 25 6.47 -19.17 20.27
CA ASP A 25 7.13 -20.38 19.76
C ASP A 25 6.12 -21.44 19.31
N VAL A 26 4.82 -21.15 19.34
CA VAL A 26 3.83 -22.06 18.75
C VAL A 26 4.02 -22.02 17.23
N GLU A 27 4.18 -23.19 16.62
CA GLU A 27 4.29 -23.30 15.16
C GLU A 27 3.04 -22.72 14.50
N VAL A 28 3.24 -21.87 13.50
CA VAL A 28 2.16 -21.23 12.73
C VAL A 28 2.27 -21.58 11.26
N ASP A 29 1.14 -21.83 10.60
CA ASP A 29 1.09 -21.94 9.14
C ASP A 29 1.11 -20.53 8.50
N PRO A 30 2.09 -20.21 7.62
CA PRO A 30 2.10 -18.92 6.94
C PRO A 30 0.90 -18.77 5.97
N ASN A 31 0.25 -19.88 5.58
CA ASN A 31 -0.93 -19.84 4.73
C ASN A 31 -2.19 -19.55 5.55
N ALA A 32 -2.67 -18.31 5.50
CA ALA A 32 -3.86 -17.74 6.14
C ALA A 32 -3.86 -17.75 7.67
N GLU A 33 -3.34 -18.78 8.33
CA GLU A 33 -3.36 -18.94 9.79
C GLU A 33 -2.59 -17.82 10.50
N LEU A 34 -1.37 -17.48 10.05
CA LEU A 34 -0.57 -16.40 10.63
C LEU A 34 -1.34 -15.07 10.67
N SER A 35 -1.92 -14.66 9.54
CA SER A 35 -2.75 -13.45 9.46
C SER A 35 -4.06 -13.60 10.21
N GLY A 36 -4.65 -14.80 10.23
CA GLY A 36 -5.83 -15.17 10.99
C GLY A 36 -5.65 -15.01 12.50
N VAL A 37 -4.51 -15.43 13.04
CA VAL A 37 -4.13 -15.21 14.45
C VAL A 37 -3.96 -13.70 14.70
N TYR A 38 -3.19 -13.01 13.85
CA TYR A 38 -2.90 -11.59 14.07
C TYR A 38 -4.14 -10.69 13.97
N ARG A 39 -5.17 -11.10 13.21
CA ARG A 39 -6.49 -10.44 13.17
C ARG A 39 -7.08 -10.20 14.57
N TYR A 40 -7.00 -11.20 15.45
CA TYR A 40 -7.53 -11.10 16.83
C TYR A 40 -6.55 -10.41 17.80
N VAL A 41 -5.25 -10.47 17.49
CA VAL A 41 -4.20 -9.91 18.34
C VAL A 41 -4.06 -8.41 18.16
N GLY A 42 -3.86 -7.93 16.92
CA GLY A 42 -3.44 -6.55 16.70
C GLY A 42 -3.64 -5.94 15.31
N ALA A 43 -4.33 -6.62 14.38
CA ALA A 43 -4.51 -6.09 13.02
C ALA A 43 -5.27 -4.76 12.95
N GLY A 44 -6.41 -4.64 13.65
CA GLY A 44 -7.16 -3.40 13.80
C GLY A 44 -7.71 -2.81 12.48
N GLY A 45 -7.83 -1.48 12.45
CA GLY A 45 -8.24 -0.74 11.25
C GLY A 45 -9.60 -1.17 10.67
N THR A 46 -9.61 -1.42 9.36
CA THR A 46 -10.79 -1.84 8.59
C THR A 46 -10.96 -3.35 8.51
N VAL A 47 -10.11 -4.14 9.18
CA VAL A 47 -10.24 -5.61 9.23
C VAL A 47 -11.60 -6.00 9.82
N SER A 48 -12.17 -7.09 9.28
CA SER A 48 -13.48 -7.59 9.71
C SER A 48 -13.47 -7.94 11.20
N ARG A 49 -14.52 -7.55 11.93
CA ARG A 49 -14.61 -7.78 13.38
C ARG A 49 -14.85 -9.27 13.67
N PRO A 50 -14.37 -9.79 14.81
CA PRO A 50 -13.63 -9.09 15.86
C PRO A 50 -12.17 -8.81 15.45
N THR A 51 -11.68 -7.62 15.81
CA THR A 51 -10.28 -7.20 15.68
C THR A 51 -10.02 -6.03 16.63
N ARG A 52 -8.75 -5.73 16.90
CA ARG A 52 -8.33 -4.64 17.79
C ARG A 52 -6.92 -4.16 17.43
N GLU A 53 -6.54 -3.00 17.95
CA GLU A 53 -5.12 -2.62 18.05
C GLU A 53 -4.44 -3.50 19.11
N GLY A 54 -3.18 -3.87 18.88
CA GLY A 54 -2.40 -4.73 19.76
C GLY A 54 -0.89 -4.56 19.59
N PRO A 55 -0.08 -5.44 20.21
CA PRO A 55 1.38 -5.41 20.09
C PRO A 55 1.84 -5.75 18.66
N ALA A 56 3.07 -5.38 18.32
CA ALA A 56 3.79 -6.06 17.24
C ALA A 56 4.02 -7.51 17.68
N MET A 57 3.83 -8.47 16.76
CA MET A 57 3.91 -9.90 17.07
C MET A 57 5.01 -10.56 16.23
N VAL A 58 5.83 -11.39 16.87
CA VAL A 58 6.83 -12.22 16.18
C VAL A 58 6.48 -13.69 16.32
N PHE A 59 6.38 -14.39 15.21
CA PHE A 59 6.24 -15.84 15.14
C PHE A 59 7.63 -16.45 14.96
N ASN A 60 8.07 -17.22 15.95
CA ASN A 60 9.42 -17.79 15.97
C ASN A 60 9.53 -19.07 15.15
N ASN A 61 8.44 -19.82 15.06
CA ASN A 61 8.38 -21.11 14.38
C ASN A 61 7.36 -21.04 13.25
N VAL A 62 7.85 -20.95 12.01
CA VAL A 62 6.99 -20.88 10.81
C VAL A 62 7.08 -22.21 10.07
N LYS A 63 5.92 -22.86 9.90
CA LYS A 63 5.83 -24.16 9.25
C LYS A 63 6.44 -24.13 7.85
N GLY A 64 7.35 -25.06 7.58
CA GLY A 64 8.09 -25.14 6.31
C GLY A 64 9.31 -24.22 6.22
N HIS A 65 9.57 -23.37 7.22
CA HIS A 65 10.67 -22.40 7.25
C HIS A 65 11.39 -22.39 8.62
N PRO A 66 12.17 -23.43 8.96
CA PRO A 66 12.72 -23.61 10.30
C PRO A 66 13.72 -22.53 10.73
N ASP A 67 14.38 -21.86 9.77
CA ASP A 67 15.38 -20.83 10.04
C ASP A 67 14.82 -19.39 9.93
N ALA A 68 13.49 -19.25 9.77
CA ALA A 68 12.85 -17.96 9.56
C ALA A 68 11.86 -17.60 10.66
N ARG A 69 11.86 -16.31 11.01
CA ARG A 69 10.88 -15.70 11.93
C ARG A 69 10.08 -14.65 11.16
N VAL A 70 8.82 -14.47 11.50
CA VAL A 70 7.95 -13.46 10.85
C VAL A 70 7.48 -12.44 11.89
N ALA A 71 7.81 -11.17 11.65
CA ALA A 71 7.30 -10.05 12.43
C ALA A 71 6.09 -9.41 11.71
N ILE A 72 5.02 -9.15 12.44
CA ILE A 72 3.79 -8.55 11.90
C ILE A 72 3.28 -7.41 12.80
N GLY A 73 2.73 -6.38 12.15
CA GLY A 73 2.07 -5.24 12.80
C GLY A 73 2.98 -4.30 13.59
N VAL A 74 4.26 -4.26 13.21
CA VAL A 74 5.25 -3.26 13.67
C VAL A 74 4.71 -1.84 13.55
N LEU A 75 4.03 -1.53 12.44
CA LEU A 75 3.41 -0.23 12.16
C LEU A 75 1.89 -0.16 12.46
N ALA A 76 1.28 -1.20 13.04
CA ALA A 76 -0.18 -1.30 13.21
C ALA A 76 -0.77 -0.48 14.38
N SER A 77 0.01 0.42 14.99
CA SER A 77 -0.46 1.33 16.03
C SER A 77 0.19 2.70 15.87
N ARG A 78 -0.62 3.76 15.89
CA ARG A 78 -0.11 5.13 15.85
C ARG A 78 0.75 5.46 17.08
N LYS A 79 0.40 4.88 18.23
CA LYS A 79 1.17 5.01 19.47
C LYS A 79 2.56 4.38 19.31
N ARG A 80 2.60 3.18 18.74
CA ARG A 80 3.84 2.45 18.44
C ARG A 80 4.74 3.21 17.48
N VAL A 81 4.18 3.75 16.39
CA VAL A 81 4.91 4.62 15.46
C VAL A 81 5.53 5.83 16.18
N GLY A 82 4.82 6.41 17.16
CA GLY A 82 5.38 7.45 18.03
C GLY A 82 6.65 7.01 18.75
N TYR A 83 6.65 5.83 19.36
CA TYR A 83 7.84 5.28 20.02
C TYR A 83 8.99 5.04 19.05
N LEU A 84 8.70 4.44 17.90
CA LEU A 84 9.70 4.14 16.86
C LEU A 84 10.35 5.40 16.28
N LEU A 85 9.58 6.49 16.11
CA LEU A 85 10.10 7.76 15.60
C LEU A 85 10.55 8.74 16.68
N GLY A 86 10.51 8.35 17.95
CA GLY A 86 10.89 9.20 19.08
C GLY A 86 10.02 10.45 19.26
N GLU A 87 8.74 10.40 18.89
CA GLU A 87 7.81 11.53 18.91
C GLU A 87 6.43 11.14 19.45
N LYS A 88 5.67 12.12 19.94
CA LYS A 88 4.30 11.89 20.40
C LYS A 88 3.36 11.59 19.22
N PRO A 89 2.39 10.66 19.37
CA PRO A 89 1.47 10.28 18.30
C PRO A 89 0.71 11.46 17.67
N GLU A 90 0.42 12.50 18.45
CA GLU A 90 -0.30 13.70 18.01
C GLU A 90 0.57 14.59 17.11
N ASN A 91 1.90 14.52 17.23
CA ASN A 91 2.86 15.34 16.51
C ASN A 91 3.45 14.67 15.27
N LEU A 92 3.17 13.38 15.04
CA LEU A 92 3.74 12.62 13.91
C LEU A 92 3.56 13.32 12.56
N GLY A 93 2.40 13.92 12.29
CA GLY A 93 2.20 14.66 11.03
C GLY A 93 3.13 15.87 10.88
N LYS A 94 3.43 16.58 11.97
CA LYS A 94 4.38 17.71 11.97
C LYS A 94 5.82 17.22 11.83
N LEU A 95 6.17 16.10 12.45
CA LEU A 95 7.47 15.46 12.29
C LEU A 95 7.71 15.10 10.82
N LEU A 96 6.77 14.38 10.22
CA LEU A 96 6.83 13.95 8.82
C LEU A 96 6.89 15.14 7.86
N ASN A 97 6.12 16.21 8.09
CA ASN A 97 6.20 17.44 7.29
C ASN A 97 7.58 18.14 7.38
N ARG A 98 8.20 18.17 8.57
CA ARG A 98 9.55 18.73 8.72
C ARG A 98 10.61 17.87 8.02
N ALA A 99 10.47 16.54 8.09
CA ALA A 99 11.40 15.58 7.48
C ALA A 99 11.38 15.69 5.95
N VAL A 100 10.18 15.71 5.34
CA VAL A 100 10.04 15.86 3.87
C VAL A 100 10.43 17.26 3.35
N SER A 101 10.63 18.23 4.25
CA SER A 101 11.13 19.56 3.88
C SER A 101 12.66 19.65 4.02
N ASN A 102 13.30 18.77 4.79
CA ASN A 102 14.72 18.83 5.15
C ASN A 102 15.34 17.42 5.08
N PRO A 103 15.68 16.96 3.89
CA PRO A 103 16.20 15.62 3.70
C PRO A 103 17.62 15.44 4.09
N ILE A 104 17.94 14.17 4.29
CA ILE A 104 19.32 13.71 4.30
C ILE A 104 19.41 12.62 3.22
N PRO A 105 20.22 12.84 2.16
CA PRO A 105 20.40 11.83 1.11
C PRO A 105 21.07 10.58 1.70
N PRO A 106 20.75 9.38 1.18
CA PRO A 106 21.40 8.15 1.61
C PRO A 106 22.89 8.17 1.25
N VAL A 107 23.70 7.49 2.06
CA VAL A 107 25.14 7.33 1.83
C VAL A 107 25.41 5.90 1.40
N VAL A 108 26.17 5.74 0.32
CA VAL A 108 26.63 4.42 -0.13
C VAL A 108 27.71 3.92 0.84
N VAL A 109 27.52 2.71 1.35
CA VAL A 109 28.48 2.03 2.22
C VAL A 109 29.15 0.87 1.49
N ASP A 110 30.33 0.49 1.96
CA ASP A 110 31.03 -0.70 1.47
C ASP A 110 30.25 -1.98 1.79
N ALA A 111 30.32 -2.98 0.91
CA ALA A 111 29.64 -4.27 1.07
C ALA A 111 30.00 -4.97 2.39
N SER A 112 31.22 -4.79 2.91
CA SER A 112 31.64 -5.33 4.21
C SER A 112 30.83 -4.83 5.40
N LYS A 113 30.10 -3.72 5.25
CA LYS A 113 29.20 -3.16 6.28
C LYS A 113 27.73 -3.51 6.05
N ALA A 114 27.40 -4.15 4.92
CA ALA A 114 26.03 -4.44 4.53
C ALA A 114 25.58 -5.79 5.09
N GLN A 115 24.98 -5.78 6.29
CA GLN A 115 24.47 -7.00 6.95
C GLN A 115 23.46 -7.79 6.09
N CYS A 116 22.75 -7.11 5.18
CA CYS A 116 21.84 -7.78 4.24
C CYS A 116 22.54 -8.67 3.20
N GLN A 117 23.88 -8.67 3.14
CA GLN A 117 24.67 -9.48 2.20
C GLN A 117 25.44 -10.63 2.89
N GLU A 118 25.15 -10.92 4.18
CA GLU A 118 25.80 -12.01 4.93
C GLU A 118 25.48 -13.40 4.34
N VAL A 119 24.28 -13.57 3.78
CA VAL A 119 23.84 -14.81 3.11
C VAL A 119 23.35 -14.44 1.72
N VAL A 120 23.87 -15.10 0.69
CA VAL A 120 23.54 -14.86 -0.71
C VAL A 120 23.11 -16.16 -1.35
N HIS A 121 21.94 -16.14 -1.99
CA HIS A 121 21.41 -17.23 -2.81
C HIS A 121 21.20 -16.73 -4.23
N TYR A 122 21.85 -17.36 -5.21
CA TYR A 122 21.64 -17.03 -6.61
C TYR A 122 20.52 -17.89 -7.21
N ALA A 123 19.65 -17.28 -8.01
CA ALA A 123 18.58 -18.00 -8.73
C ALA A 123 19.11 -19.08 -9.70
N THR A 124 20.39 -19.02 -10.06
CA THR A 124 21.08 -20.02 -10.89
C THR A 124 21.53 -21.26 -10.12
N GLU A 125 21.46 -21.26 -8.79
CA GLU A 125 21.81 -22.40 -7.94
C GLU A 125 20.82 -23.55 -8.14
N GLU A 126 21.34 -24.79 -8.11
CA GLU A 126 20.49 -25.97 -8.18
C GLU A 126 19.58 -26.06 -6.95
N GLY A 127 18.29 -26.28 -7.19
CA GLY A 127 17.30 -26.37 -6.11
C GLY A 127 16.83 -25.01 -5.55
N PHE A 128 17.28 -23.88 -6.11
CA PHE A 128 16.77 -22.56 -5.74
C PHE A 128 15.26 -22.49 -5.89
N ASP A 129 14.59 -22.03 -4.83
CA ASP A 129 13.17 -21.74 -4.80
C ASP A 129 12.91 -20.66 -3.75
N ILE A 130 12.60 -19.44 -4.22
CA ILE A 130 12.35 -18.29 -3.35
C ILE A 130 11.24 -18.55 -2.32
N ARG A 131 10.28 -19.42 -2.66
CA ARG A 131 9.16 -19.78 -1.78
C ARG A 131 9.56 -20.67 -0.63
N LYS A 132 10.77 -21.24 -0.64
CA LYS A 132 11.36 -21.96 0.51
C LYS A 132 12.19 -21.04 1.39
N LEU A 133 12.77 -19.98 0.80
CA LEU A 133 13.62 -19.03 1.50
C LEU A 133 12.79 -18.00 2.28
N ILE A 134 11.71 -17.49 1.68
CA ILE A 134 10.90 -16.42 2.25
C ILE A 134 9.54 -16.97 2.71
N PRO A 135 9.23 -16.93 4.02
CA PRO A 135 7.91 -17.31 4.54
C PRO A 135 6.86 -16.23 4.26
N ALA A 136 6.60 -15.95 2.98
CA ALA A 136 5.60 -14.98 2.58
C ALA A 136 4.20 -15.51 2.95
N PRO A 137 3.42 -14.81 3.81
CA PRO A 137 2.11 -15.30 4.20
C PRO A 137 1.06 -15.04 3.12
N THR A 138 -0.03 -15.79 3.16
CA THR A 138 -1.31 -15.36 2.59
C THR A 138 -2.14 -14.72 3.70
N ASN A 139 -2.87 -13.65 3.39
CA ASN A 139 -3.74 -12.99 4.37
C ASN A 139 -5.09 -13.70 4.51
N THR A 140 -5.56 -14.29 3.42
CA THR A 140 -6.81 -15.06 3.34
C THR A 140 -6.56 -16.36 2.58
N GLU A 141 -7.46 -17.34 2.73
CA GLU A 141 -7.39 -18.60 1.98
C GLU A 141 -7.63 -18.38 0.48
N GLU A 142 -8.28 -17.27 0.11
CA GLU A 142 -8.63 -16.89 -1.24
C GLU A 142 -7.58 -15.99 -1.94
N ASP A 143 -6.48 -15.66 -1.25
CA ASP A 143 -5.39 -14.90 -1.85
C ASP A 143 -4.81 -15.67 -3.06
N ALA A 144 -4.40 -14.94 -4.10
CA ALA A 144 -3.87 -15.54 -5.33
C ALA A 144 -2.57 -16.36 -5.14
N GLY A 145 -1.90 -16.18 -4.01
CA GLY A 145 -0.66 -16.86 -3.64
C GLY A 145 0.05 -16.13 -2.49
N PRO A 146 1.23 -16.61 -2.06
CA PRO A 146 2.04 -15.99 -1.01
C PRO A 146 2.43 -14.55 -1.36
N TYR A 147 2.24 -13.59 -0.43
CA TYR A 147 2.53 -12.18 -0.67
C TYR A 147 3.62 -11.62 0.25
N ILE A 148 4.59 -10.92 -0.36
CA ILE A 148 5.38 -9.92 0.35
C ILE A 148 4.58 -8.61 0.29
N THR A 149 4.11 -8.15 1.45
CA THR A 149 3.22 -6.97 1.56
C THR A 149 3.96 -5.68 1.88
N MET A 150 5.17 -5.79 2.44
CA MET A 150 6.07 -4.68 2.77
C MET A 150 7.36 -4.77 1.93
N GLY A 151 7.20 -4.98 0.62
CA GLY A 151 8.31 -5.03 -0.32
C GLY A 151 8.70 -3.63 -0.78
N LEU A 152 9.76 -3.08 -0.19
CA LEU A 152 10.29 -1.77 -0.55
C LEU A 152 11.08 -1.90 -1.86
N CYS A 153 10.45 -1.52 -2.97
CA CYS A 153 10.98 -1.67 -4.31
C CYS A 153 11.77 -0.42 -4.71
N TYR A 154 13.05 -0.59 -5.01
CA TYR A 154 13.92 0.44 -5.55
C TYR A 154 14.15 0.19 -7.05
N ALA A 155 14.04 1.25 -7.84
CA ALA A 155 14.42 1.22 -9.26
C ALA A 155 14.92 2.59 -9.70
N SER A 156 15.66 2.61 -10.81
CA SER A 156 16.14 3.84 -11.44
C SER A 156 15.58 4.00 -12.84
N ASP A 157 15.29 5.23 -13.24
CA ASP A 157 14.88 5.58 -14.59
C ASP A 157 15.98 5.13 -15.59
N PRO A 158 15.64 4.36 -16.63
CA PRO A 158 16.63 3.85 -17.58
C PRO A 158 17.34 4.98 -18.36
N GLU A 159 16.71 6.15 -18.49
CA GLU A 159 17.22 7.33 -19.20
C GLU A 159 17.91 8.31 -18.25
N THR A 160 17.20 8.82 -17.24
CA THR A 160 17.69 9.92 -16.38
C THR A 160 18.59 9.45 -15.24
N LYS A 161 18.55 8.16 -14.89
CA LYS A 161 19.22 7.55 -13.73
C LYS A 161 18.72 8.04 -12.37
N GLU A 162 17.68 8.87 -12.34
CA GLU A 162 16.98 9.21 -11.11
C GLU A 162 16.33 7.96 -10.52
N SER A 163 16.31 7.85 -9.20
CA SER A 163 15.85 6.65 -8.52
C SER A 163 14.67 6.96 -7.63
N ASP A 164 13.82 5.96 -7.43
CA ASP A 164 12.60 6.07 -6.64
C ASP A 164 12.41 4.80 -5.81
N ILE A 165 11.72 4.96 -4.68
CA ILE A 165 11.44 3.88 -3.75
C ILE A 165 9.95 3.86 -3.45
N THR A 166 9.30 2.72 -3.66
CA THR A 166 7.87 2.55 -3.37
C THR A 166 7.58 1.18 -2.79
N ILE A 167 6.59 1.08 -1.92
CA ILE A 167 6.14 -0.20 -1.38
C ILE A 167 5.15 -0.83 -2.36
N HIS A 168 5.40 -2.08 -2.75
CA HIS A 168 4.50 -2.85 -3.60
C HIS A 168 4.13 -4.19 -2.96
N ARG A 169 2.92 -4.66 -3.29
CA ARG A 169 2.52 -6.04 -3.05
C ARG A 169 3.10 -6.94 -4.14
N LEU A 170 3.73 -8.03 -3.71
CA LEU A 170 4.50 -8.93 -4.57
C LEU A 170 4.03 -10.37 -4.31
N CYS A 171 3.45 -11.02 -5.31
CA CYS A 171 2.99 -12.41 -5.19
C CYS A 171 4.08 -13.35 -5.71
N LEU A 172 4.49 -14.33 -4.90
CA LEU A 172 5.45 -15.35 -5.32
C LEU A 172 4.74 -16.36 -6.25
N GLN A 173 5.12 -16.38 -7.53
CA GLN A 173 4.44 -17.17 -8.56
C GLN A 173 5.10 -18.55 -8.75
N SER A 174 6.42 -18.56 -8.80
CA SER A 174 7.20 -19.79 -9.05
C SER A 174 8.50 -19.78 -8.22
N LYS A 175 9.46 -20.63 -8.58
CA LYS A 175 10.73 -20.74 -7.85
C LYS A 175 11.57 -19.47 -7.95
N ASP A 176 11.40 -18.68 -9.02
CA ASP A 176 12.22 -17.53 -9.37
C ASP A 176 11.42 -16.38 -10.01
N GLU A 177 10.08 -16.45 -10.01
CA GLU A 177 9.21 -15.40 -10.56
C GLU A 177 8.29 -14.80 -9.49
N ILE A 178 8.13 -13.47 -9.56
CA ILE A 178 7.28 -12.68 -8.67
C ILE A 178 6.42 -11.76 -9.53
N SER A 179 5.11 -11.72 -9.29
CA SER A 179 4.24 -10.73 -9.92
C SER A 179 4.14 -9.47 -9.08
N MET A 180 4.29 -8.32 -9.71
CA MET A 180 4.22 -7.00 -9.08
C MET A 180 3.13 -6.17 -9.74
N TYR A 181 2.25 -5.55 -8.94
CA TYR A 181 1.24 -4.64 -9.45
C TYR A 181 1.76 -3.21 -9.48
N PHE A 182 1.70 -2.57 -10.65
CA PHE A 182 2.00 -1.16 -10.83
C PHE A 182 0.69 -0.38 -11.01
N VAL A 183 0.47 0.65 -10.18
CA VAL A 183 -0.69 1.54 -10.35
C VAL A 183 -0.48 2.37 -11.62
N PRO A 184 -1.36 2.26 -12.63
CA PRO A 184 -1.20 3.02 -13.87
C PRO A 184 -1.23 4.53 -13.64
N GLY A 185 -0.28 5.26 -14.23
CA GLY A 185 -0.27 6.72 -14.29
C GLY A 185 -0.03 7.48 -12.98
N ALA A 186 0.22 6.80 -11.85
CA ALA A 186 0.35 7.44 -10.54
C ALA A 186 1.68 7.21 -9.82
N ARG A 187 2.53 6.26 -10.28
CA ARG A 187 3.74 5.84 -9.57
C ARG A 187 4.97 5.88 -10.48
N HIS A 188 6.12 6.32 -9.95
CA HIS A 188 7.32 6.51 -10.76
C HIS A 188 7.89 5.19 -11.29
N LEU A 189 7.88 4.12 -10.47
CA LEU A 189 8.30 2.78 -10.93
C LEU A 189 7.51 2.26 -12.13
N GLY A 190 6.21 2.62 -12.24
CA GLY A 190 5.40 2.29 -13.42
C GLY A 190 5.92 2.96 -14.68
N VAL A 191 6.32 4.23 -14.58
CA VAL A 191 6.92 4.99 -15.68
C VAL A 191 8.29 4.42 -16.07
N PHE A 192 9.14 4.08 -15.10
CA PHE A 192 10.46 3.49 -15.37
C PHE A 192 10.33 2.15 -16.11
N ARG A 193 9.35 1.33 -15.70
CA ARG A 193 9.04 0.04 -16.34
C ARG A 193 8.57 0.24 -17.78
N GLU A 194 7.65 1.16 -18.01
CA GLU A 194 7.12 1.47 -19.35
C GLU A 194 8.23 1.95 -20.30
N LYS A 195 9.14 2.80 -19.82
CA LYS A 195 10.32 3.23 -20.59
C LYS A 195 11.24 2.05 -20.92
N ALA A 196 11.60 1.24 -19.92
CA ALA A 196 12.48 0.09 -20.13
C ALA A 196 11.88 -0.92 -21.13
N GLU A 197 10.58 -1.20 -21.00
CA GLU A 197 9.82 -2.06 -21.90
C GLU A 197 9.78 -1.51 -23.33
N ALA A 198 9.57 -0.20 -23.50
CA ALA A 198 9.62 0.46 -24.82
C ALA A 198 11.02 0.37 -25.47
N MET A 199 12.09 0.25 -24.67
CA MET A 199 13.46 0.04 -25.13
C MET A 199 13.79 -1.45 -25.36
N GLY A 200 12.85 -2.37 -25.12
CA GLY A 200 13.09 -3.82 -25.19
C GLY A 200 14.07 -4.32 -24.13
N LYS A 201 14.16 -3.65 -22.99
CA LYS A 201 15.07 -3.99 -21.88
C LYS A 201 14.30 -4.29 -20.60
N PRO A 202 14.80 -5.19 -19.74
CA PRO A 202 14.26 -5.33 -18.40
C PRO A 202 14.58 -4.09 -17.55
N LEU A 203 13.73 -3.78 -16.57
CA LEU A 203 14.02 -2.81 -15.51
C LEU A 203 14.64 -3.54 -14.32
N PRO A 204 15.91 -3.28 -13.96
CA PRO A 204 16.49 -3.79 -12.72
C PRO A 204 15.75 -3.21 -11.51
N ILE A 205 15.36 -4.08 -10.59
CA ILE A 205 14.73 -3.70 -9.31
C ILE A 205 15.42 -4.41 -8.16
N SER A 206 15.44 -3.79 -6.98
CA SER A 206 15.70 -4.49 -5.72
C SER A 206 14.49 -4.40 -4.81
N ILE A 207 14.27 -5.44 -4.01
CA ILE A 207 13.16 -5.53 -3.06
C ILE A 207 13.77 -5.70 -1.68
N SER A 208 13.69 -4.66 -0.85
CA SER A 208 14.13 -4.70 0.54
C SER A 208 12.94 -5.02 1.45
N VAL A 209 13.13 -5.95 2.39
CA VAL A 209 12.11 -6.36 3.36
C VAL A 209 12.71 -6.31 4.75
N GLY A 210 11.98 -5.77 5.73
CA GLY A 210 12.44 -5.67 7.11
C GLY A 210 13.49 -4.58 7.32
N VAL A 211 13.23 -3.39 6.79
CA VAL A 211 14.08 -2.19 6.98
C VAL A 211 13.68 -1.44 8.26
N ASP A 212 14.40 -0.36 8.59
CA ASP A 212 13.96 0.57 9.65
C ASP A 212 12.51 1.05 9.35
N PRO A 213 11.58 0.96 10.33
CA PRO A 213 10.21 1.43 10.16
C PRO A 213 10.07 2.87 9.65
N ALA A 214 11.04 3.75 9.94
CA ALA A 214 11.07 5.12 9.43
C ALA A 214 11.20 5.18 7.90
N ILE A 215 11.96 4.24 7.30
CA ILE A 215 12.14 4.15 5.85
C ILE A 215 10.83 3.75 5.17
N GLU A 216 10.10 2.77 5.72
CA GLU A 216 8.81 2.33 5.17
C GLU A 216 7.76 3.44 5.23
N ILE A 217 7.73 4.20 6.33
CA ILE A 217 6.85 5.36 6.47
C ILE A 217 7.22 6.46 5.47
N ALA A 218 8.52 6.73 5.29
CA ALA A 218 9.00 7.75 4.35
C ALA A 218 8.70 7.37 2.88
N ALA A 219 8.72 6.09 2.53
CA ALA A 219 8.39 5.64 1.16
C ALA A 219 6.90 5.78 0.79
N CYS A 220 6.04 6.21 1.73
CA CYS A 220 4.60 6.37 1.52
C CYS A 220 4.19 7.82 1.19
N PHE A 221 5.13 8.76 1.04
CA PHE A 221 4.78 10.10 0.54
C PHE A 221 4.45 10.06 -0.96
N GLU A 222 3.43 10.81 -1.38
CA GLU A 222 2.91 10.79 -2.76
C GLU A 222 3.01 12.16 -3.45
N PRO A 223 3.08 12.21 -4.80
CA PRO A 223 2.87 13.44 -5.55
C PRO A 223 1.54 14.11 -5.14
N PRO A 224 1.48 15.46 -5.03
CA PRO A 224 2.48 16.45 -5.41
C PRO A 224 3.58 16.61 -4.35
N THR A 225 3.52 15.90 -3.21
CA THR A 225 4.53 15.90 -2.15
C THR A 225 5.87 15.40 -2.65
N THR A 226 5.82 14.43 -3.57
CA THR A 226 6.95 13.78 -4.23
C THR A 226 6.75 13.69 -5.76
N PRO A 227 7.05 14.73 -6.57
CA PRO A 227 6.86 14.70 -8.02
C PRO A 227 7.79 13.72 -8.77
N LEU A 228 7.57 13.51 -10.08
CA LEU A 228 8.40 12.61 -10.89
C LEU A 228 9.86 13.09 -10.97
N GLY A 229 10.82 12.18 -10.75
CA GLY A 229 12.27 12.48 -10.72
C GLY A 229 12.78 13.00 -9.37
N TYR A 230 11.90 13.01 -8.37
CA TYR A 230 12.16 13.53 -7.06
C TYR A 230 12.51 12.40 -6.10
N ASN A 231 13.77 12.37 -5.66
CA ASN A 231 14.09 11.84 -4.35
C ASN A 231 13.41 12.79 -3.34
N GLU A 232 12.49 12.26 -2.55
CA GLU A 232 11.37 12.78 -1.74
C GLU A 232 11.35 14.26 -1.21
N LEU A 233 11.95 15.28 -1.85
CA LEU A 233 12.17 16.65 -1.30
C LEU A 233 12.01 17.90 -2.18
N GLY A 234 11.14 18.85 -1.78
CA GLY A 234 10.78 20.06 -2.56
C GLY A 234 9.33 20.60 -2.44
N ALA A 235 9.06 21.75 -3.10
CA ALA A 235 8.03 22.73 -2.71
C ALA A 235 6.76 22.81 -3.59
N VAL A 236 6.65 22.02 -4.66
CA VAL A 236 5.51 22.06 -5.62
C VAL A 236 4.21 21.49 -5.01
N VAL A 237 4.36 20.69 -3.96
CA VAL A 237 3.35 20.03 -3.12
C VAL A 237 2.16 20.89 -2.73
N SER A 238 2.45 22.07 -2.19
CA SER A 238 1.45 22.92 -1.54
C SER A 238 0.46 23.50 -2.55
N LEU A 239 0.84 23.55 -3.83
CA LEU A 239 0.03 24.17 -4.88
C LEU A 239 -1.15 23.30 -5.33
N VAL A 240 -1.01 21.97 -5.27
CA VAL A 240 -2.05 21.02 -5.76
C VAL A 240 -2.87 20.44 -4.61
N ALA A 241 -2.28 20.26 -3.42
CA ALA A 241 -2.99 19.74 -2.25
C ALA A 241 -4.12 20.68 -1.77
N VAL A 242 -3.94 22.00 -1.89
CA VAL A 242 -4.93 22.99 -1.45
C VAL A 242 -6.21 22.93 -2.31
N PRO A 243 -6.15 23.00 -3.65
CA PRO A 243 -7.34 22.81 -4.50
C PRO A 243 -8.03 21.47 -4.27
N GLN A 244 -7.26 20.38 -4.14
CA GLN A 244 -7.83 19.04 -3.93
C GLN A 244 -8.56 18.93 -2.58
N CYS A 245 -7.97 19.48 -1.52
CA CYS A 245 -8.59 19.53 -0.19
C CYS A 245 -9.90 20.35 -0.22
N ILE A 246 -9.89 21.49 -0.90
CA ILE A 246 -11.10 22.32 -1.08
C ILE A 246 -12.19 21.55 -1.81
N ILE A 247 -11.87 20.86 -2.92
CA ILE A 247 -12.84 20.07 -3.68
C ILE A 247 -13.44 18.96 -2.82
N PHE A 248 -12.60 18.22 -2.09
CA PHE A 248 -13.09 17.14 -1.23
C PHE A 248 -13.93 17.63 -0.05
N LEU A 249 -13.55 18.76 0.56
CA LEU A 249 -14.38 19.39 1.60
C LEU A 249 -15.72 19.86 1.04
N ILE A 250 -15.75 20.46 -0.16
CA ILE A 250 -17.00 20.85 -0.83
C ILE A 250 -17.87 19.63 -1.09
N LEU A 251 -17.31 18.54 -1.63
CA LEU A 251 -18.04 17.30 -1.88
C LEU A 251 -18.57 16.67 -0.58
N PHE A 252 -17.77 16.70 0.49
CA PHE A 252 -18.17 16.19 1.80
C PHE A 252 -19.35 16.98 2.38
N PHE A 253 -19.28 18.32 2.40
CA PHE A 253 -20.38 19.15 2.87
C PHE A 253 -21.59 19.14 1.93
N ALA A 254 -21.38 19.00 0.62
CA ALA A 254 -22.49 18.80 -0.32
C ALA A 254 -23.20 17.47 -0.05
N SER A 255 -22.45 16.41 0.32
CA SER A 255 -23.03 15.11 0.62
C SER A 255 -23.98 15.15 1.83
N THR A 256 -23.71 15.98 2.84
CA THR A 256 -24.61 16.10 4.02
C THR A 256 -25.93 16.78 3.68
N VAL A 257 -25.98 17.60 2.63
CA VAL A 257 -27.20 18.23 2.10
C VAL A 257 -27.94 17.29 1.15
N ILE A 258 -27.21 16.55 0.31
CA ILE A 258 -27.80 15.70 -0.73
C ILE A 258 -28.31 14.37 -0.16
N PHE A 259 -27.59 13.77 0.79
CA PHE A 259 -27.93 12.44 1.32
C PHE A 259 -29.34 12.35 1.94
N PRO A 260 -29.83 13.34 2.71
CA PRO A 260 -31.23 13.33 3.19
C PRO A 260 -32.28 13.42 2.09
N LEU A 261 -31.91 13.88 0.89
CA LEU A 261 -32.79 14.02 -0.27
C LEU A 261 -32.76 12.79 -1.19
N THR A 262 -31.87 11.82 -0.93
CA THR A 262 -31.76 10.60 -1.74
C THR A 262 -32.57 9.46 -1.15
N SER A 263 -33.32 8.76 -2.00
CA SER A 263 -33.99 7.49 -1.64
C SER A 263 -33.14 6.28 -2.00
N ASP A 264 -33.47 5.11 -1.45
CA ASP A 264 -32.77 3.85 -1.76
C ASP A 264 -32.81 3.51 -3.26
N VAL A 265 -33.91 3.83 -3.94
CA VAL A 265 -34.07 3.62 -5.39
C VAL A 265 -33.13 4.52 -6.18
N MET A 266 -33.05 5.80 -5.79
CA MET A 266 -32.12 6.75 -6.41
C MET A 266 -30.66 6.29 -6.26
N ILE A 267 -30.29 5.79 -5.08
CA ILE A 267 -28.96 5.23 -4.82
C ILE A 267 -28.70 3.98 -5.67
N ALA A 268 -29.69 3.10 -5.82
CA ALA A 268 -29.58 1.90 -6.66
C ALA A 268 -29.38 2.27 -8.14
N ASP A 269 -30.16 3.22 -8.66
CA ASP A 269 -30.06 3.68 -10.05
C ASP A 269 -28.72 4.40 -10.32
N PHE A 270 -28.24 5.19 -9.36
CA PHE A 270 -26.92 5.82 -9.44
C PHE A 270 -25.79 4.79 -9.48
N LYS A 271 -25.86 3.75 -8.63
CA LYS A 271 -24.91 2.63 -8.65
C LYS A 271 -24.94 1.87 -9.98
N ALA A 272 -26.13 1.61 -10.52
CA ALA A 272 -26.28 0.95 -11.81
C ALA A 272 -25.67 1.79 -12.95
N CYS A 273 -25.94 3.09 -12.98
CA CYS A 273 -25.34 4.03 -13.94
C CYS A 273 -23.80 4.03 -13.84
N GLY A 274 -23.26 4.09 -12.63
CA GLY A 274 -21.82 3.98 -12.39
C GLY A 274 -21.23 2.65 -12.89
N GLY A 275 -21.94 1.54 -12.69
CA GLY A 275 -21.55 0.22 -13.20
C GLY A 275 -21.42 0.17 -14.72
N PHE A 276 -22.35 0.79 -15.46
CA PHE A 276 -22.26 0.88 -16.92
C PHE A 276 -21.06 1.73 -17.39
N ILE A 277 -20.78 2.84 -16.71
CA ILE A 277 -19.59 3.66 -17.00
C ILE A 277 -18.30 2.87 -16.73
N MET A 278 -18.26 2.09 -15.64
CA MET A 278 -17.14 1.22 -15.33
C MET A 278 -16.94 0.13 -16.40
N LEU A 279 -18.02 -0.50 -16.87
CA LEU A 279 -17.96 -1.48 -17.96
C LEU A 279 -17.43 -0.85 -19.26
N ALA A 280 -17.93 0.32 -19.64
CA ALA A 280 -17.46 1.06 -20.81
C ALA A 280 -15.98 1.45 -20.68
N THR A 281 -15.54 1.81 -19.47
CA THR A 281 -14.13 2.08 -19.15
C THR A 281 -13.29 0.82 -19.31
N GLY A 282 -13.76 -0.31 -18.80
CA GLY A 282 -13.12 -1.62 -18.99
C GLY A 282 -12.91 -1.94 -20.46
N PHE A 283 -13.95 -1.84 -21.29
CA PHE A 283 -13.87 -2.06 -22.75
C PHE A 283 -12.90 -1.12 -23.45
N ARG A 284 -12.81 0.15 -22.99
CA ARG A 284 -11.83 1.10 -23.51
C ARG A 284 -10.39 0.71 -23.12
N MET A 285 -10.17 0.28 -21.87
CA MET A 285 -8.85 -0.13 -21.37
C MET A 285 -8.30 -1.34 -22.13
N ILE A 286 -9.14 -2.34 -22.40
CA ILE A 286 -8.76 -3.53 -23.17
C ILE A 286 -8.85 -3.34 -24.70
N LYS A 287 -9.10 -2.10 -25.16
CA LYS A 287 -9.19 -1.71 -26.58
C LYS A 287 -10.23 -2.48 -27.41
N VAL A 288 -11.28 -3.00 -26.76
CA VAL A 288 -12.41 -3.65 -27.46
C VAL A 288 -13.29 -2.61 -28.17
N LYS A 289 -13.58 -1.48 -27.50
CA LYS A 289 -14.32 -0.36 -28.10
C LYS A 289 -14.00 0.95 -27.40
N MET A 290 -13.76 2.00 -28.17
CA MET A 290 -13.46 3.33 -27.66
C MET A 290 -14.76 4.09 -27.37
N PHE A 291 -15.16 4.13 -26.10
CA PHE A 291 -16.27 4.94 -25.63
C PHE A 291 -15.77 6.32 -25.16
N PRO A 292 -16.49 7.42 -25.47
CA PRO A 292 -16.19 8.74 -24.94
C PRO A 292 -16.69 8.82 -23.49
N ILE A 293 -15.94 8.23 -22.55
CA ILE A 293 -16.34 8.10 -21.14
C ILE A 293 -16.69 9.46 -20.50
N ALA A 294 -15.98 10.53 -20.88
CA ALA A 294 -16.25 11.87 -20.37
C ALA A 294 -17.68 12.35 -20.69
N ASP A 295 -18.20 12.01 -21.87
CA ASP A 295 -19.54 12.39 -22.33
C ASP A 295 -20.64 11.63 -21.57
N MET A 296 -20.29 10.54 -20.88
CA MET A 296 -21.21 9.74 -20.07
C MET A 296 -21.33 10.25 -18.63
N VAL A 297 -20.38 11.07 -18.16
CA VAL A 297 -20.36 11.60 -16.77
C VAL A 297 -21.61 12.41 -16.40
N PRO A 298 -22.19 13.25 -17.28
CA PRO A 298 -23.43 13.97 -16.98
C PRO A 298 -24.60 13.04 -16.57
N ALA A 299 -24.62 11.78 -17.03
CA ALA A 299 -25.64 10.82 -16.64
C ALA A 299 -25.65 10.56 -15.12
N MET A 300 -24.49 10.61 -14.45
CA MET A 300 -24.38 10.43 -13.00
C MET A 300 -25.08 11.52 -12.20
N ILE A 301 -25.20 12.73 -12.77
CA ILE A 301 -25.92 13.85 -12.15
C ILE A 301 -27.41 13.74 -12.47
N LEU A 302 -27.77 13.35 -13.69
CA LEU A 302 -29.15 13.31 -14.18
C LEU A 302 -29.94 12.10 -13.68
N VAL A 303 -29.29 10.98 -13.37
CA VAL A 303 -29.96 9.75 -12.93
C VAL A 303 -30.77 9.95 -11.65
N MET A 304 -30.26 10.75 -10.71
CA MET A 304 -30.91 11.03 -9.43
C MET A 304 -32.27 11.77 -9.59
N PRO A 305 -32.34 12.95 -10.25
CA PRO A 305 -33.62 13.62 -10.46
C PRO A 305 -34.57 12.85 -11.38
N ILE A 306 -34.06 12.10 -12.36
CA ILE A 306 -34.89 11.26 -13.23
C ILE A 306 -35.53 10.11 -12.43
N SER A 307 -34.74 9.43 -11.59
CA SER A 307 -35.23 8.37 -10.70
C SER A 307 -36.29 8.90 -9.74
N ALA A 308 -36.06 10.07 -9.13
CA ALA A 308 -37.05 10.72 -8.28
C ALA A 308 -38.34 11.08 -9.03
N LEU A 309 -38.24 11.59 -10.26
CA LEU A 309 -39.40 11.93 -11.08
C LEU A 309 -40.18 10.68 -11.47
N TRP A 310 -39.47 9.62 -11.84
CA TRP A 310 -40.07 8.34 -12.22
C TRP A 310 -40.86 7.73 -11.06
N VAL A 311 -40.24 7.61 -9.89
CA VAL A 311 -40.86 6.97 -8.71
C VAL A 311 -42.03 7.76 -8.17
N ASN A 312 -41.93 9.10 -8.10
CA ASN A 312 -42.94 9.91 -7.41
C ASN A 312 -44.10 10.34 -8.32
N TYR A 313 -43.89 10.46 -9.63
CA TYR A 313 -44.89 11.03 -10.53
C TYR A 313 -45.32 10.10 -11.65
N ILE A 314 -44.42 9.27 -12.19
CA ILE A 314 -44.75 8.40 -13.32
C ILE A 314 -45.29 7.06 -12.84
N MET A 315 -44.55 6.38 -11.96
CA MET A 315 -44.91 5.04 -11.46
C MET A 315 -46.33 4.98 -10.89
N PRO A 316 -46.81 5.95 -10.09
CA PRO A 316 -48.19 5.93 -9.58
C PRO A 316 -49.28 6.11 -10.65
N LEU A 317 -48.94 6.59 -11.85
CA LEU A 317 -49.86 6.76 -12.98
C LEU A 317 -49.95 5.51 -13.87
N VAL A 318 -48.98 4.61 -13.77
CA VAL A 318 -48.86 3.40 -14.61
C VAL A 318 -48.92 2.10 -13.82
N SER A 319 -49.16 2.19 -12.51
CA SER A 319 -49.41 1.06 -11.60
C SER A 319 -50.89 1.00 -11.21
#